data_AF-A0A9E0ANJ3-F1
#
_entry.id   AF-A0A9E0ANJ3-F1
#
_cell.length_a   1.000
_cell.length_b   1.000
_cell.length_c   1.000
_cell.angle_alpha   90.00
_cell.angle_beta   90.00
_cell.angle_gamma   90.00
#
_symmetry.space_group_name_H-M   'P 1'
#
loop_
_entity.id
_entity.type
_entity.pdbx_description
1 polymer ?
#
loop_
_entity_poly.entity_id
_entity_poly.type
_entity_poly.pdbx_seq_one_letter_code
_entity_poly.pdbx_strand_id
1 'polypeptide(L)'
;MSFLKIRAIVNGKEIYPLLNSKPVLIPIQQNNPRLVITDGYHITKSMKINYQEVDTCCFFEIKCAISDRQLILGFIVLAAFYLSGYLTGILILKILSFLPMIYLLAFYYMSRKDFIRMVPVSK
;
A
#
# COMPACT_ATOMS: atom_id res chain seq x y z
N MET A 1 -10.76 -9.37 -8.96
CA MET A 1 -9.81 -8.66 -9.85
C MET A 1 -8.95 -7.75 -9.01
N SER A 2 -7.62 -7.74 -9.21
CA SER A 2 -6.75 -6.75 -8.55
C SER A 2 -6.64 -5.53 -9.44
N PHE A 3 -6.96 -4.34 -8.91
CA PHE A 3 -6.76 -3.08 -9.63
C PHE A 3 -5.27 -2.74 -9.81
N LEU A 4 -4.42 -3.13 -8.85
CA LEU A 4 -2.98 -2.87 -8.88
C LEU A 4 -2.21 -4.12 -9.30
N LYS A 5 -1.37 -3.98 -10.33
CA LYS A 5 -0.45 -5.03 -10.81
C LYS A 5 0.84 -5.00 -10.01
N ILE A 6 0.79 -5.54 -8.80
CA ILE A 6 1.91 -5.58 -7.87
C ILE A 6 2.98 -6.57 -8.38
N ARG A 7 4.23 -6.14 -8.32
CA ARG A 7 5.42 -6.89 -8.72
C ARG A 7 6.49 -6.75 -7.64
N ALA A 8 7.19 -7.83 -7.36
CA ALA A 8 8.42 -7.83 -6.58
C ALA A 8 9.62 -7.79 -7.54
N ILE A 9 10.58 -6.92 -7.25
CA ILE A 9 11.85 -6.81 -7.96
C ILE A 9 12.96 -7.22 -7.01
N VAL A 10 13.75 -8.22 -7.41
CA VAL A 10 14.86 -8.76 -6.63
C VAL A 10 16.17 -8.33 -7.30
N ASN A 11 17.06 -7.71 -6.51
CA ASN A 11 18.38 -7.24 -6.95
C ASN A 11 18.35 -6.33 -8.19
N GLY A 12 17.22 -5.68 -8.46
CA GLY A 12 17.03 -4.78 -9.60
C GLY A 12 16.96 -5.47 -10.97
N LYS A 13 16.92 -6.81 -11.04
CA LYS A 13 16.95 -7.57 -12.30
C LYS A 13 15.77 -8.51 -12.45
N GLU A 14 15.45 -9.27 -11.41
CA GLU A 14 14.42 -10.30 -11.47
C GLU A 14 13.07 -9.73 -11.05
N ILE A 15 12.02 -10.00 -11.83
CA ILE A 15 10.68 -9.46 -11.60
C ILE A 15 9.70 -10.62 -11.41
N TYR A 16 9.03 -10.62 -10.26
CA TYR A 16 8.04 -11.63 -9.88
C TYR A 16 6.66 -10.97 -9.72
N PRO A 17 5.66 -11.34 -10.53
CA PRO A 17 4.31 -10.82 -10.37
C PRO A 17 3.67 -11.38 -9.09
N LEU A 18 3.14 -10.49 -8.23
CA LEU A 18 2.45 -10.89 -7.00
C LEU A 18 0.95 -10.96 -7.27
N LEU A 19 0.42 -12.18 -7.34
CA LEU A 19 -1.01 -12.43 -7.54
C LEU A 19 -1.72 -12.46 -6.18
N ASN A 20 -2.83 -11.70 -6.04
CA ASN A 20 -3.55 -11.54 -4.76
C ASN A 20 -4.03 -12.84 -4.10
N SER A 21 -4.09 -13.95 -4.83
CA SER A 21 -4.67 -15.20 -4.36
C SER A 21 -3.66 -16.27 -3.95
N LYS A 22 -2.35 -16.08 -4.21
CA LYS A 22 -1.33 -17.11 -3.95
C LYS A 22 -0.01 -16.49 -3.49
N PRO A 23 0.65 -17.06 -2.48
CA PRO A 23 2.01 -16.68 -2.14
C PRO A 23 2.94 -17.00 -3.31
N VAL A 24 3.90 -16.12 -3.56
CA VAL A 24 4.93 -16.31 -4.60
C VAL A 24 6.23 -16.68 -3.91
N LEU A 25 6.77 -17.84 -4.27
CA LEU A 25 8.06 -18.30 -3.78
C LEU A 25 9.16 -17.74 -4.69
N ILE A 26 10.07 -16.99 -4.10
CA ILE A 26 11.20 -16.36 -4.80
C ILE A 26 12.47 -17.09 -4.35
N PRO A 27 13.11 -17.88 -5.23
CA PRO A 27 14.37 -18.54 -4.89
C PRO A 27 15.49 -17.50 -4.80
N ILE A 28 16.22 -17.47 -3.68
CA ILE A 28 17.33 -16.55 -3.46
C ILE A 28 18.63 -17.33 -3.57
N GLN A 29 19.48 -16.96 -4.54
CA GLN A 29 20.77 -17.60 -4.77
C GLN A 29 21.93 -16.93 -4.02
N GLN A 30 21.74 -15.69 -3.55
CA GLN A 30 22.79 -14.87 -2.92
C GLN A 30 22.27 -14.27 -1.61
N ASN A 31 23.07 -14.33 -0.55
CA ASN A 31 22.71 -13.71 0.73
C ASN A 31 22.66 -12.16 0.57
N ASN A 32 21.78 -11.51 1.34
CA ASN A 32 21.47 -10.09 1.27
C ASN A 32 20.73 -9.62 -0.01
N PRO A 33 19.67 -10.30 -0.48
CA PRO A 33 18.91 -9.80 -1.62
C PRO A 33 18.25 -8.46 -1.28
N ARG A 34 18.20 -7.60 -2.30
CA ARG A 34 17.47 -6.33 -2.26
C ARG A 34 16.09 -6.54 -2.86
N LEU A 35 15.06 -6.42 -2.03
CA LEU A 35 13.67 -6.54 -2.43
C LEU A 35 13.03 -5.16 -2.56
N VAL A 36 12.34 -4.93 -3.68
CA VAL A 36 11.54 -3.74 -3.94
C VAL A 36 10.17 -4.20 -4.44
N ILE A 37 9.10 -3.62 -3.93
CA ILE A 37 7.74 -3.88 -4.41
C ILE A 37 7.25 -2.67 -5.19
N THR A 38 6.55 -2.92 -6.29
CA THR A 38 6.01 -1.85 -7.11
C THR A 38 4.73 -2.25 -7.85
N ASP A 39 3.83 -1.30 -8.07
CA ASP A 39 2.73 -1.41 -9.04
C ASP A 39 3.05 -0.73 -10.38
N GLY A 40 4.20 -0.06 -10.49
CA GLY A 40 4.62 0.79 -11.61
C GLY A 40 4.61 2.30 -11.31
N TYR A 41 3.84 2.73 -10.30
CA TYR A 41 3.78 4.14 -9.85
C TYR A 41 4.36 4.31 -8.44
N HIS A 42 3.93 3.46 -7.52
CA HIS A 42 4.48 3.33 -6.18
C HIS A 42 5.67 2.37 -6.23
N ILE A 43 6.80 2.79 -5.67
CA ILE A 43 8.02 1.98 -5.61
C ILE A 43 8.51 2.05 -4.18
N THR A 44 8.49 0.93 -3.47
CA THR A 44 8.93 0.88 -2.07
C THR A 44 10.42 1.16 -1.95
N LYS A 45 10.86 1.55 -0.75
CA LYS A 45 12.29 1.56 -0.43
C LYS A 45 12.85 0.14 -0.55
N SER A 46 14.10 0.03 -0.99
CA SER A 46 14.81 -1.25 -1.06
C SER A 46 14.99 -1.82 0.35
N MET A 47 14.40 -2.99 0.59
CA MET A 47 14.60 -3.74 1.82
C MET A 47 15.71 -4.77 1.58
N LYS A 48 16.73 -4.79 2.45
CA LYS A 48 17.74 -5.86 2.45
C LYS A 48 17.27 -6.94 3.42
N ILE A 49 17.18 -8.17 2.94
CA ILE A 49 16.84 -9.32 3.78
C ILE A 49 18.15 -9.99 4.16
N ASN A 50 18.41 -10.16 5.46
CA ASN A 50 19.59 -10.89 5.92
C ASN A 50 19.17 -12.29 6.37
N TYR A 51 19.63 -13.31 5.66
CA TYR A 51 19.40 -14.71 6.04
C TYR A 51 20.56 -15.13 6.94
N GLN A 52 20.25 -15.41 8.21
CA GLN A 52 21.24 -15.91 9.18
C GLN A 52 21.51 -17.41 8.99
N GLU A 53 20.52 -18.18 8.52
CA GLU A 53 20.66 -19.61 8.25
C GLU A 53 20.28 -19.93 6.80
N VAL A 54 20.89 -20.99 6.26
CA VAL A 54 20.84 -21.36 4.83
C VAL A 54 19.45 -21.85 4.40
N ASP A 55 18.56 -22.19 5.33
CA ASP A 55 17.22 -22.72 5.07
C ASP A 55 16.06 -21.87 5.63
N THR A 56 16.31 -20.62 6.07
CA THR A 56 15.24 -19.78 6.63
C THR A 56 14.34 -19.22 5.53
N CYS A 57 13.06 -19.61 5.51
CA CYS A 57 12.04 -18.95 4.71
C CYS A 57 11.52 -17.70 5.43
N CYS A 58 11.67 -16.52 4.81
CA CYS A 58 11.04 -15.28 5.29
C CYS A 58 9.71 -15.05 4.58
N PHE A 59 8.63 -14.83 5.35
CA PHE A 59 7.32 -14.51 4.82
C PHE A 59 7.06 -13.01 4.93
N PHE A 60 6.62 -12.40 3.85
CA PHE A 60 6.24 -10.98 3.81
C PHE A 60 4.84 -10.85 3.26
N GLU A 61 4.04 -10.00 3.91
CA GLU A 61 2.73 -9.59 3.42
C GLU A 61 2.84 -8.20 2.81
N ILE A 62 2.23 -8.00 1.65
CA ILE A 62 2.18 -6.70 0.99
C ILE A 62 0.90 -5.99 1.41
N LYS A 63 1.04 -4.85 2.08
CA LYS A 63 -0.07 -4.02 2.55
C LYS A 63 -0.02 -2.62 1.93
N CYS A 64 -1.18 -2.01 1.80
CA CYS A 64 -1.28 -0.58 1.55
C CYS A 64 -1.20 0.19 2.88
N ALA A 65 -0.67 1.41 2.85
CA ALA A 65 -0.60 2.28 4.00
C ALA A 65 -1.98 2.84 4.39
N ILE A 66 -2.87 2.98 3.41
CA ILE A 66 -4.29 3.28 3.64
C ILE A 66 -5.01 1.96 3.88
N SER A 67 -5.64 1.82 5.04
CA SER A 67 -6.48 0.67 5.36
C SER A 67 -7.94 0.90 4.97
N ASP A 68 -8.68 -0.19 4.78
CA ASP A 68 -10.13 -0.12 4.48
C ASP A 68 -10.90 0.65 5.56
N ARG A 69 -10.47 0.54 6.83
CA ARG A 69 -11.07 1.29 7.95
C ARG A 69 -10.90 2.80 7.78
N GLN A 70 -9.74 3.27 7.33
CA GLN A 70 -9.50 4.68 7.09
C GLN A 70 -10.32 5.20 5.91
N LEU A 71 -10.49 4.37 4.86
CA LEU A 71 -11.34 4.71 3.73
C LEU A 71 -12.81 4.84 4.13
N ILE A 72 -13.32 3.88 4.90
CA ILE A 72 -14.69 3.89 5.44
C ILE A 72 -14.90 5.10 6.35
N LEU A 73 -13.97 5.38 7.26
CA LEU A 73 -14.07 6.54 8.16
C LEU A 73 -14.06 7.84 7.37
N GLY A 74 -13.18 7.98 6.38
CA GLY A 74 -13.15 9.15 5.49
C GLY A 74 -14.45 9.34 4.72
N PHE A 75 -15.07 8.25 4.26
CA PHE A 75 -16.38 8.28 3.61
C PHE A 75 -17.51 8.71 4.56
N ILE A 76 -17.53 8.18 5.79
CA ILE A 76 -18.53 8.55 6.80
C ILE A 76 -18.43 10.04 7.13
N VAL A 77 -17.21 10.56 7.34
CA VAL A 77 -16.98 11.99 7.61
C VAL A 77 -17.45 12.84 6.42
N LEU A 78 -17.11 12.45 5.19
CA LEU A 78 -17.58 13.14 3.99
C LEU A 78 -19.11 13.18 3.93
N ALA A 79 -19.78 12.04 4.12
CA ALA A 79 -21.23 11.96 4.09
C ALA A 79 -21.89 12.82 5.18
N ALA A 80 -21.38 12.77 6.41
CA ALA A 80 -21.91 13.53 7.53
C ALA A 80 -21.81 15.05 7.29
N PHE A 81 -20.64 15.55 6.86
CA PHE A 81 -20.44 16.97 6.58
C PHE A 81 -21.26 17.44 5.37
N TYR A 82 -21.32 16.62 4.32
CA TYR A 82 -22.09 16.95 3.12
C TYR A 82 -23.59 17.04 3.42
N LEU A 83 -24.15 16.05 4.13
CA LEU A 83 -25.56 16.05 4.54
C LEU A 83 -25.87 17.21 5.49
N SER A 84 -24.98 17.49 6.44
CA SER A 84 -25.14 18.63 7.35
C SER A 84 -25.14 19.96 6.59
N GLY A 85 -24.21 20.15 5.66
CA GLY A 85 -24.16 21.33 4.79
C GLY A 85 -25.35 21.43 3.82
N TYR A 86 -25.90 20.29 3.40
CA TYR A 86 -27.12 20.25 2.60
C TYR A 86 -28.35 20.69 3.40
N LEU A 87 -28.55 20.15 4.60
CA LEU A 87 -29.70 20.46 5.46
C LEU A 87 -29.67 21.88 6.01
N THR A 88 -28.49 22.39 6.38
CA THR A 88 -28.32 23.73 6.95
C THR A 88 -28.22 24.83 5.88
N GLY A 89 -28.02 24.48 4.61
CA GLY A 89 -27.73 25.44 3.54
C GLY A 89 -26.32 26.03 3.59
N ILE A 90 -25.47 25.62 4.53
CA ILE A 90 -24.11 26.17 4.69
C ILE A 90 -23.18 25.57 3.64
N LEU A 91 -22.79 26.38 2.65
CA LEU A 91 -21.90 25.97 1.55
C LEU A 91 -20.52 25.51 2.04
N ILE A 92 -19.98 26.14 3.08
CA ILE A 92 -18.65 25.83 3.63
C ILE A 92 -18.57 24.37 4.09
N LEU A 93 -19.61 23.83 4.74
CA LEU A 93 -19.64 22.44 5.17
C LEU A 93 -19.57 21.46 4.00
N LYS A 94 -20.17 21.80 2.85
CA LYS A 94 -20.09 21.01 1.62
C LYS A 94 -18.69 21.05 1.00
N ILE A 95 -17.95 22.14 1.15
CA ILE A 95 -16.56 22.21 0.68
C ILE A 95 -15.66 21.37 1.60
N LEU A 96 -15.83 21.54 2.92
CA LEU A 96 -15.05 20.81 3.92
C LEU A 96 -15.30 19.31 3.89
N SER A 97 -16.47 18.85 3.45
CA SER A 97 -16.75 17.41 3.30
C SER A 97 -15.80 16.70 2.33
N PHE A 98 -15.18 17.41 1.39
CA PHE A 98 -14.22 16.82 0.46
C PHE A 98 -12.80 16.72 1.03
N LEU A 99 -12.49 17.33 2.18
CA LEU A 99 -11.16 17.27 2.78
C LEU A 99 -10.64 15.85 3.01
N PRO A 100 -11.43 14.88 3.54
CA PRO A 100 -10.97 13.51 3.70
C PRO A 100 -10.56 12.89 2.35
N MET A 101 -11.34 13.13 1.30
CA MET A 101 -11.05 12.62 -0.04
C MET A 101 -9.77 13.25 -0.61
N ILE A 102 -9.64 14.58 -0.55
CA ILE A 102 -8.46 15.31 -1.01
C ILE A 102 -7.22 14.84 -0.26
N TYR A 103 -7.31 14.65 1.06
CA TYR A 103 -6.23 14.15 1.88
C TYR A 103 -5.76 12.75 1.45
N LEU A 104 -6.70 11.81 1.24
CA LEU A 104 -6.36 10.46 0.79
C LEU A 104 -5.73 10.46 -0.61
N LEU A 105 -6.24 11.29 -1.54
CA LEU A 105 -5.62 11.46 -2.85
C LEU A 105 -4.21 12.06 -2.74
N ALA A 106 -4.05 13.13 -1.96
CA ALA A 106 -2.75 13.76 -1.76
C ALA A 106 -1.75 12.75 -1.20
N PHE A 107 -2.17 11.93 -0.23
CA PHE A 107 -1.34 10.86 0.30
C PHE A 107 -0.99 9.82 -0.76
N TYR A 108 -1.95 9.34 -1.54
CA TYR A 108 -1.73 8.39 -2.64
C TYR A 108 -0.71 8.93 -3.66
N TYR A 109 -0.86 10.17 -4.11
CA TYR A 109 0.00 10.72 -5.16
C TYR A 109 1.38 11.16 -4.65
N MET A 110 1.47 11.70 -3.44
CA MET A 110 2.71 12.26 -2.89
C MET A 110 3.57 11.20 -2.19
N SER A 111 2.97 10.29 -1.43
CA SER A 111 3.69 9.31 -0.60
C SER A 111 4.07 8.03 -1.38
N ARG A 112 4.67 8.20 -2.57
CA ARG A 112 4.92 7.11 -3.53
C ARG A 112 5.69 5.92 -2.96
N LYS A 113 6.62 6.18 -2.03
CA LYS A 113 7.52 5.16 -1.46
C LYS A 113 6.96 4.44 -0.25
N ASP A 114 5.99 5.06 0.43
CA ASP A 114 5.48 4.59 1.72
C ASP A 114 4.04 4.07 1.61
N PHE A 115 3.41 4.20 0.44
CA PHE A 115 2.07 3.71 0.14
C PHE A 115 2.00 2.19 0.14
N ILE A 116 2.93 1.51 -0.53
CA ILE A 116 3.05 0.05 -0.46
C ILE A 116 4.04 -0.30 0.64
N ARG A 117 3.71 -1.27 1.48
CA ARG A 117 4.55 -1.71 2.60
C ARG A 117 4.73 -3.22 2.57
N MET A 118 5.97 -3.64 2.80
CA MET A 118 6.30 -5.03 3.10
C MET A 118 6.28 -5.19 4.62
N VAL A 119 5.39 -6.04 5.12
CA VAL A 119 5.30 -6.35 6.55
C VAL A 119 5.79 -7.77 6.75
N PRO A 120 6.82 -8.01 7.58
CA PRO A 120 7.25 -9.36 7.90
C PRO A 120 6.14 -10.09 8.65
N VAL A 121 5.86 -11.32 8.23
CA VAL A 121 4.95 -12.23 8.93
C VAL A 121 5.81 -13.17 9.74
N SER A 122 5.90 -12.95 11.05
CA SER A 122 6.39 -14.01 11.94
C SER A 122 5.33 -15.10 12.01
N LYS A 123 5.74 -16.34 11.78
CA LYS A 123 5.00 -17.47 12.33
C LYS A 123 5.14 -17.49 13.85
#